data_AF-A0A0Q2ME94-F1
#
_entry.id   AF-A0A0Q2ME94-F1
#
_cell.length_a   1.000
_cell.length_b   1.000
_cell.length_c   1.000
_cell.angle_alpha   90.00
_cell.angle_beta   90.00
_cell.angle_gamma   90.00
#
_symmetry.space_group_name_H-M   'P 1'
#
loop_
_entity.id
_entity.type
_entity.pdbx_description
1 polymer ?
#
loop_
_entity_poly.entity_id
_entity_poly.type
_entity_poly.pdbx_seq_one_letter_code
_entity_poly.pdbx_strand_id
1 'polypeptide(L)'
;MTKEHDLVVFHPHYPVALRKKHQVLAAGVAAVFSVKRTVKRAHVLEAYEDAALLRRGMKIRDTTPRECLAPPVFFGLLGESSQWSQADDGKQKIKRLVDEQDHQVEKPREGLDVLCIADFGHWVRSTSIVRAETWRNMQMPLSLATNMPQQLLDLFTGGDAVFSGLRHRYDDPQPLSPLTHFIGTLWWKLSINDPTVQPLADGFRLTDTYPSGGELAFKNWKLSGTCQPE
;
A
#
# COMPACT_ATOMS: atom_id res chain seq x y z
N MET A 1 18.89 7.26 -10.27
CA MET A 1 17.87 8.19 -10.78
C MET A 1 16.58 7.40 -10.94
N THR A 2 15.42 7.98 -10.64
CA THR A 2 14.12 7.31 -10.81
C THR A 2 13.75 7.27 -12.29
N LYS A 3 12.89 6.32 -12.68
CA LYS A 3 12.36 6.23 -14.06
C LYS A 3 11.37 7.36 -14.34
N GLU A 4 11.05 7.56 -15.62
CA GLU A 4 9.91 8.38 -16.02
C GLU A 4 8.60 7.69 -15.59
N HIS A 5 7.61 8.48 -15.18
CA HIS A 5 6.33 7.97 -14.68
C HIS A 5 5.16 8.62 -15.41
N ASP A 6 4.11 7.83 -15.63
CA ASP A 6 3.00 8.20 -16.51
C ASP A 6 2.10 9.30 -15.92
N LEU A 7 1.89 9.27 -14.60
CA LEU A 7 1.05 10.24 -13.90
C LEU A 7 1.68 10.66 -12.56
N VAL A 8 1.78 11.98 -12.35
CA VAL A 8 2.33 12.58 -11.14
C VAL A 8 1.29 13.50 -10.50
N VAL A 9 0.99 13.26 -9.23
CA VAL A 9 0.12 14.10 -8.40
C VAL A 9 1.02 14.98 -7.53
N PHE A 10 0.92 16.29 -7.70
CA PHE A 10 1.68 17.25 -6.90
C PHE A 10 0.93 17.64 -5.64
N HIS A 11 1.68 18.01 -4.60
CA HIS A 11 1.10 18.73 -3.47
C HIS A 11 0.43 20.04 -3.94
N PRO A 12 -0.67 20.47 -3.30
CA PRO A 12 -1.38 21.70 -3.68
C PRO A 12 -0.45 22.93 -3.78
N HIS A 13 0.52 23.01 -2.86
CA HIS A 13 1.48 24.11 -2.76
C HIS A 13 2.71 24.00 -3.70
N TYR A 14 2.83 22.93 -4.49
CA TYR A 14 3.96 22.81 -5.41
C TYR A 14 3.89 23.87 -6.52
N PRO A 15 4.96 24.65 -6.80
CA PRO A 15 4.91 25.78 -7.72
C PRO A 15 4.42 25.39 -9.11
N VAL A 16 3.40 26.09 -9.62
CA VAL A 16 2.77 25.82 -10.93
C VAL A 16 3.78 25.84 -12.08
N ALA A 17 4.74 26.77 -12.03
CA ALA A 17 5.80 26.88 -13.04
C ALA A 17 6.70 25.63 -13.11
N LEU A 18 6.88 24.91 -11.99
CA LEU A 18 7.70 23.70 -11.92
C LEU A 18 6.93 22.44 -12.34
N ARG A 19 5.59 22.45 -12.32
CA ARG A 19 4.76 21.30 -12.73
C ARG A 19 4.91 20.92 -14.20
N LYS A 20 5.34 21.87 -15.04
CA LYS A 20 5.52 21.67 -16.50
C LYS A 20 6.91 21.16 -16.88
N LYS A 21 7.79 20.93 -15.91
CA LYS A 21 9.16 20.48 -16.16
C LYS A 21 9.19 18.96 -16.28
N HIS A 22 10.04 18.43 -17.15
CA HIS A 22 10.28 16.99 -17.28
C HIS A 22 10.88 16.37 -16.01
N GLN A 23 11.60 17.18 -15.22
CA GLN A 23 12.16 16.79 -13.94
C GLN A 23 11.60 17.71 -12.86
N VAL A 24 11.11 17.11 -11.79
CA VAL A 24 10.46 17.80 -10.68
C VAL A 24 11.08 17.34 -9.36
N LEU A 25 10.97 18.18 -8.33
CA LEU A 25 11.44 17.82 -7.01
C LEU A 25 10.51 16.78 -6.41
N ALA A 26 11.04 15.61 -6.03
CA ALA A 26 10.26 14.55 -5.38
C ALA A 26 9.55 15.03 -4.10
N ALA A 27 10.11 16.00 -3.39
CA ALA A 27 9.48 16.63 -2.22
C ALA A 27 8.19 17.43 -2.55
N GLY A 28 7.94 17.75 -3.81
CA GLY A 28 6.73 18.39 -4.29
C GLY A 28 5.65 17.42 -4.78
N VAL A 29 5.98 16.14 -4.85
CA VAL A 29 5.12 15.07 -5.35
C VAL A 29 4.42 14.40 -4.17
N ALA A 30 3.13 14.19 -4.28
CA ALA A 30 2.32 13.52 -3.27
C ALA A 30 2.03 12.05 -3.64
N ALA A 31 1.83 11.78 -4.94
CA ALA A 31 1.67 10.42 -5.46
C ALA A 31 2.16 10.29 -6.90
N VAL A 32 2.53 9.08 -7.30
CA VAL A 32 2.97 8.72 -8.64
C VAL A 32 2.29 7.43 -9.07
N PHE A 33 1.94 7.33 -10.34
CA PHE A 33 1.30 6.15 -10.90
C PHE A 33 1.94 5.71 -12.20
N SER A 34 2.13 4.39 -12.33
CA SER A 34 2.26 3.76 -13.64
C SER A 34 0.88 3.41 -14.17
N VAL A 35 0.64 3.67 -15.46
CA VAL A 35 -0.65 3.50 -16.12
C VAL A 35 -0.51 2.51 -17.27
N LYS A 36 -1.31 1.45 -17.26
CA LYS A 36 -1.29 0.41 -18.30
C LYS A 36 -2.69 0.17 -18.84
N ARG A 37 -2.85 0.00 -20.15
CA ARG A 37 -4.15 -0.37 -20.73
C ARG A 37 -4.61 -1.76 -20.25
N THR A 38 -3.71 -2.73 -20.27
CA THR A 38 -3.96 -4.09 -19.75
C THR A 38 -2.87 -4.47 -18.77
N VAL A 39 -3.23 -4.68 -17.52
CA VAL A 39 -2.31 -5.08 -16.45
C VAL A 39 -1.92 -6.54 -16.63
N LYS A 40 -0.61 -6.79 -16.58
CA LYS A 40 0.01 -8.11 -16.71
C LYS A 40 0.88 -8.38 -15.48
N ARG A 41 1.27 -9.64 -15.27
CA ARG A 41 2.20 -10.02 -14.18
C ARG A 41 3.44 -9.12 -14.16
N ALA A 42 4.08 -8.93 -15.32
CA ALA A 42 5.30 -8.10 -15.43
C ALA A 42 5.10 -6.65 -14.95
N HIS A 43 3.93 -6.04 -15.21
CA HIS A 43 3.64 -4.68 -14.77
C HIS A 43 3.51 -4.57 -13.25
N VAL A 44 2.97 -5.61 -12.59
CA VAL A 44 2.89 -5.65 -11.13
C VAL A 44 4.29 -5.74 -10.52
N LEU A 45 5.15 -6.61 -11.06
CA LEU A 45 6.54 -6.74 -10.60
C LEU A 45 7.31 -5.42 -10.78
N GLU A 46 7.21 -4.82 -11.96
CA GLU A 46 7.81 -3.51 -12.27
C GLU A 46 7.31 -2.42 -11.31
N ALA A 47 6.02 -2.40 -11.00
CA ALA A 47 5.46 -1.40 -10.08
C ALA A 47 5.99 -1.54 -8.65
N TYR A 48 6.24 -2.76 -8.16
CA TYR A 48 6.89 -2.95 -6.85
C TYR A 48 8.35 -2.47 -6.89
N GLU A 49 9.09 -2.81 -7.95
CA GLU A 49 10.48 -2.38 -8.14
C GLU A 49 10.59 -0.84 -8.20
N ASP A 50 9.75 -0.19 -9.01
CA ASP A 50 9.73 1.25 -9.18
C ASP A 50 9.34 1.98 -7.88
N ALA A 51 8.36 1.44 -7.14
CA ALA A 51 7.95 1.97 -5.85
C ALA A 51 9.08 1.88 -4.81
N ALA A 52 9.83 0.78 -4.78
CA ALA A 52 10.99 0.62 -3.92
C ALA A 52 12.13 1.57 -4.34
N LEU A 53 12.46 1.61 -5.63
CA LEU A 53 13.53 2.45 -6.19
C LEU A 53 13.28 3.94 -5.90
N LEU A 54 12.05 4.43 -6.12
CA LEU A 54 11.65 5.79 -5.82
C LEU A 54 11.93 6.13 -4.35
N ARG A 55 11.49 5.27 -3.44
CA ARG A 55 11.52 5.57 -2.00
C ARG A 55 12.87 5.32 -1.36
N ARG A 56 13.70 4.41 -1.89
CA ARG A 56 15.11 4.28 -1.50
C ARG A 56 15.89 5.55 -1.86
N GLY A 57 15.53 6.22 -2.95
CA GLY A 57 16.08 7.53 -3.31
C GLY A 57 15.65 8.70 -2.40
N MET A 58 14.75 8.48 -1.43
CA MET A 58 14.20 9.53 -0.58
C MET A 58 14.68 9.40 0.87
N LYS A 59 15.35 10.43 1.38
CA LYS A 59 15.84 10.48 2.76
C LYS A 59 14.70 10.62 3.77
N ILE A 60 14.71 9.77 4.79
CA ILE A 60 13.88 9.94 6.00
C ILE A 60 14.46 11.11 6.80
N ARG A 61 13.64 12.12 7.09
CA ARG A 61 14.07 13.30 7.86
C ARG A 61 13.95 13.07 9.37
N ASP A 62 12.84 12.48 9.80
CA ASP A 62 12.56 12.19 11.20
C ASP A 62 12.36 10.68 11.40
N THR A 63 12.90 10.12 12.49
CA THR A 63 12.82 8.68 12.79
C THR A 63 11.56 8.29 13.55
N THR A 64 10.47 9.04 13.38
CA THR A 64 9.19 8.67 14.00
C THR A 64 8.63 7.43 13.32
N PRO A 65 7.89 6.55 14.05
CA PRO A 65 7.26 5.39 13.43
C PRO A 65 6.43 5.73 12.20
N ARG A 66 5.75 6.87 12.18
CA ARG A 66 4.97 7.32 11.02
C ARG A 66 5.85 7.51 9.78
N GLU A 67 6.94 8.25 9.90
CA GLU A 67 7.85 8.60 8.78
C GLU A 67 8.64 7.40 8.24
N CYS A 68 8.85 6.39 9.08
CA CYS A 68 9.51 5.15 8.65
C CYS A 68 8.56 4.20 7.93
N LEU A 69 7.25 4.28 8.22
CA LEU A 69 6.24 3.35 7.72
C LEU A 69 5.43 3.90 6.55
N ALA A 70 5.04 5.17 6.62
CA ALA A 70 4.35 5.85 5.55
C ALA A 70 5.37 6.41 4.56
N PRO A 71 5.22 6.15 3.25
CA PRO A 71 6.11 6.74 2.27
C PRO A 71 5.78 8.22 2.08
N PRO A 72 6.77 9.10 1.83
CA PRO A 72 6.52 10.51 1.53
C PRO A 72 5.79 10.69 0.19
N VAL A 73 6.04 9.80 -0.76
CA VAL A 73 5.35 9.74 -2.07
C VAL A 73 4.67 8.38 -2.18
N PHE A 74 3.34 8.40 -2.37
CA PHE A 74 2.60 7.17 -2.64
C PHE A 74 2.81 6.69 -4.06
N PHE A 75 2.87 5.38 -4.28
CA PHE A 75 3.07 4.80 -5.60
C PHE A 75 1.99 3.79 -5.94
N GLY A 76 1.39 3.91 -7.13
CA GLY A 76 0.35 2.98 -7.57
C GLY A 76 0.50 2.48 -9.00
N LEU A 77 -0.15 1.35 -9.28
CA LEU A 77 -0.36 0.83 -10.63
C LEU A 77 -1.83 0.96 -10.98
N LEU A 78 -2.12 1.70 -12.04
CA LEU A 78 -3.45 1.88 -12.59
C LEU A 78 -3.57 1.14 -13.91
N GLY A 79 -4.68 0.48 -14.13
CA GLY A 79 -5.02 0.01 -15.46
C GLY A 79 -6.50 -0.10 -15.74
N GLU A 80 -6.81 -0.16 -17.03
CA GLU A 80 -8.18 -0.28 -17.51
C GLU A 80 -8.67 -1.72 -17.40
N SER A 81 -7.85 -2.65 -17.90
CA SER A 81 -8.18 -4.09 -17.99
C SER A 81 -7.09 -4.97 -17.38
N SER A 82 -7.38 -6.26 -17.26
CA SER A 82 -6.46 -7.27 -16.72
C SER A 82 -6.23 -8.43 -17.69
N GLN A 83 -5.04 -9.05 -17.66
CA GLN A 83 -4.78 -10.30 -18.39
C GLN A 83 -5.50 -11.52 -17.76
N TRP A 84 -6.01 -11.36 -16.53
CA TRP A 84 -6.69 -12.40 -15.79
C TRP A 84 -8.20 -12.32 -16.04
N SER A 85 -8.84 -13.47 -16.19
CA SER A 85 -10.29 -13.59 -16.32
C SER A 85 -10.93 -13.82 -14.94
N GLN A 86 -12.16 -13.33 -14.75
CA GLN A 86 -12.96 -13.70 -13.57
C GLN A 86 -13.32 -15.19 -13.57
N ALA A 87 -13.50 -15.78 -14.76
CA ALA A 87 -13.86 -17.20 -14.93
C ALA A 87 -12.77 -18.18 -14.43
N ASP A 88 -11.50 -17.78 -14.43
CA ASP A 88 -10.38 -18.64 -14.03
C ASP A 88 -9.76 -18.21 -12.69
N ASP A 89 -10.57 -17.82 -11.71
CA ASP A 89 -10.14 -17.35 -10.39
C ASP A 89 -9.09 -16.22 -10.45
N GLY A 90 -9.25 -15.28 -11.39
CA GLY A 90 -8.24 -14.26 -11.64
C GLY A 90 -7.91 -13.40 -10.41
N LYS A 91 -8.89 -13.11 -9.55
CA LYS A 91 -8.65 -12.40 -8.28
C LYS A 91 -7.71 -13.19 -7.35
N GLN A 92 -7.84 -14.52 -7.27
CA GLN A 92 -6.95 -15.37 -6.48
C GLN A 92 -5.55 -15.51 -7.09
N LYS A 93 -5.43 -15.40 -8.42
CA LYS A 93 -4.12 -15.33 -9.09
C LYS A 93 -3.42 -14.01 -8.80
N ILE A 94 -4.14 -12.90 -8.80
CA ILE A 94 -3.60 -11.60 -8.39
C ILE A 94 -3.23 -11.62 -6.91
N LYS A 95 -4.08 -12.19 -6.05
CA LYS A 95 -3.78 -12.38 -4.62
C LYS A 95 -2.43 -13.05 -4.42
N ARG A 96 -2.24 -14.23 -5.01
CA ARG A 96 -0.98 -14.98 -4.90
C ARG A 96 0.24 -14.18 -5.37
N LEU A 97 0.10 -13.51 -6.52
CA LEU A 97 1.16 -12.64 -7.05
C LEU A 97 1.50 -11.50 -6.09
N VAL A 98 0.50 -10.83 -5.53
CA VAL A 98 0.65 -9.73 -4.58
C VAL A 98 1.27 -10.23 -3.27
N ASP A 99 0.78 -11.34 -2.72
CA ASP A 99 1.33 -11.99 -1.52
C ASP A 99 2.82 -12.32 -1.73
N GLU A 100 3.16 -12.96 -2.86
CA GLU A 100 4.55 -13.25 -3.24
C GLU A 100 5.43 -12.00 -3.23
N GLN A 101 4.95 -10.88 -3.81
CA GLN A 101 5.72 -9.63 -3.86
C GLN A 101 5.81 -8.92 -2.50
N ASP A 102 4.72 -8.88 -1.73
CA ASP A 102 4.71 -8.28 -0.40
C ASP A 102 5.67 -8.99 0.56
N HIS A 103 5.86 -10.30 0.42
CA HIS A 103 6.88 -11.02 1.18
C HIS A 103 8.32 -10.62 0.82
N GLN A 104 8.57 -10.14 -0.39
CA GLN A 104 9.89 -9.66 -0.83
C GLN A 104 10.17 -8.21 -0.43
N VAL A 105 9.17 -7.45 0.02
CA VAL A 105 9.35 -6.05 0.44
C VAL A 105 10.30 -5.97 1.64
N GLU A 106 11.40 -5.23 1.52
CA GLU A 106 12.41 -5.13 2.57
C GLU A 106 11.95 -4.23 3.73
N LYS A 107 11.45 -3.03 3.40
CA LYS A 107 10.93 -2.06 4.38
C LYS A 107 9.45 -1.79 4.12
N PRO A 108 8.58 -1.66 5.14
CA PRO A 108 7.14 -1.49 4.96
C PRO A 108 6.74 -0.38 3.98
N ARG A 109 7.48 0.73 3.99
CA ARG A 109 7.25 1.89 3.13
C ARG A 109 7.58 1.65 1.65
N GLU A 110 8.34 0.60 1.31
CA GLU A 110 8.85 0.35 -0.04
C GLU A 110 7.88 -0.43 -0.93
N GLY A 111 6.83 -1.04 -0.37
CA GLY A 111 5.88 -1.82 -1.16
C GLY A 111 4.89 -0.96 -1.97
N LEU A 112 4.23 -1.55 -2.97
CA LEU A 112 3.20 -0.89 -3.77
C LEU A 112 2.03 -0.39 -2.90
N ASP A 113 1.58 0.87 -3.05
CA ASP A 113 0.48 1.40 -2.22
C ASP A 113 -0.91 1.09 -2.75
N VAL A 114 -1.05 1.09 -4.07
CA VAL A 114 -2.34 0.96 -4.75
C VAL A 114 -2.15 0.14 -6.01
N LEU A 115 -3.03 -0.84 -6.22
CA LEU A 115 -3.24 -1.48 -7.52
C LEU A 115 -4.72 -1.31 -7.84
N CYS A 116 -5.04 -0.55 -8.89
CA CYS A 116 -6.42 -0.38 -9.35
C CYS A 116 -6.52 -0.83 -10.79
N ILE A 117 -7.40 -1.79 -11.05
CA ILE A 117 -7.75 -2.26 -12.37
C ILE A 117 -9.25 -1.99 -12.55
N ALA A 118 -9.60 -1.07 -13.44
CA ALA A 118 -10.93 -0.46 -13.51
C ALA A 118 -12.05 -1.49 -13.72
N ASP A 119 -11.82 -2.52 -14.53
CA ASP A 119 -12.79 -3.59 -14.80
C ASP A 119 -12.67 -4.81 -13.86
N PHE A 120 -11.70 -4.82 -12.94
CA PHE A 120 -11.32 -6.05 -12.24
C PHE A 120 -11.33 -5.94 -10.71
N GLY A 121 -10.66 -4.93 -10.15
CA GLY A 121 -10.53 -4.82 -8.70
C GLY A 121 -9.53 -3.77 -8.22
N HIS A 122 -9.55 -3.54 -6.92
CA HIS A 122 -8.72 -2.55 -6.24
C HIS A 122 -8.05 -3.16 -5.01
N TRP A 123 -6.73 -3.01 -4.89
CA TRP A 123 -5.92 -3.40 -3.75
C TRP A 123 -5.22 -2.18 -3.17
N VAL A 124 -5.22 -2.07 -1.85
CA VAL A 124 -4.62 -0.94 -1.13
C VAL A 124 -3.69 -1.41 -0.03
N ARG A 125 -2.53 -0.79 0.10
CA ARG A 125 -1.60 -1.10 1.18
C ARG A 125 -2.15 -0.60 2.49
N SER A 126 -2.32 -1.52 3.43
CA SER A 126 -2.61 -1.22 4.83
C SER A 126 -1.37 -1.48 5.65
N THR A 127 -0.98 -0.52 6.49
CA THR A 127 0.11 -0.68 7.45
C THR A 127 -0.43 -0.46 8.85
N SER A 128 -0.12 -1.37 9.77
CA SER A 128 -0.63 -1.33 11.13
C SER A 128 0.48 -1.71 12.10
N ILE A 129 0.57 -0.99 13.21
CA ILE A 129 1.43 -1.34 14.34
C ILE A 129 0.57 -2.09 15.33
N VAL A 130 0.98 -3.30 15.70
CA VAL A 130 0.36 -4.04 16.79
C VAL A 130 1.35 -4.10 17.95
N ARG A 131 0.91 -3.59 19.10
CA ARG A 131 1.74 -3.58 20.31
C ARG A 131 1.76 -4.97 20.94
N ALA A 132 2.87 -5.34 21.56
CA ALA A 132 3.02 -6.63 22.24
C ALA A 132 1.96 -6.87 23.33
N GLU A 133 1.46 -5.80 23.96
CA GLU A 133 0.38 -5.87 24.95
C GLU A 133 -0.94 -6.31 24.34
N THR A 134 -1.25 -5.88 23.11
CA THR A 134 -2.46 -6.28 22.39
C THR A 134 -2.48 -7.78 22.12
N TRP A 135 -1.34 -8.36 21.78
CA TRP A 135 -1.20 -9.82 21.60
C TRP A 135 -1.30 -10.59 22.91
N ARG A 136 -0.66 -10.10 23.98
CA ARG A 136 -0.72 -10.72 25.31
C ARG A 136 -2.15 -10.79 25.86
N ASN A 137 -2.98 -9.81 25.53
CA ASN A 137 -4.37 -9.76 25.95
C ASN A 137 -5.32 -10.55 25.04
N MET A 138 -4.84 -11.00 23.87
CA MET A 138 -5.59 -11.88 22.98
C MET A 138 -5.52 -13.32 23.52
N GLN A 139 -6.57 -13.77 24.19
CA GLN A 139 -6.69 -15.18 24.59
C GLN A 139 -6.89 -16.04 23.33
N MET A 140 -5.83 -16.70 22.88
CA MET A 140 -5.91 -17.60 21.73
C MET A 140 -6.25 -19.03 22.17
N PRO A 141 -7.21 -19.70 21.50
CA PRO A 141 -7.44 -21.13 21.69
C PRO A 141 -6.16 -21.93 21.39
N LEU A 142 -5.81 -22.86 22.28
CA LEU A 142 -4.61 -23.71 22.16
C LEU A 142 -4.53 -24.47 20.83
N SER A 143 -5.69 -24.77 20.22
CA SER A 143 -5.81 -25.46 18.93
C SER A 143 -5.31 -24.66 17.74
N LEU A 144 -5.33 -23.32 17.82
CA LEU A 144 -4.71 -22.47 16.82
C LEU A 144 -3.19 -22.47 16.98
N ALA A 145 -2.65 -22.47 18.21
CA ALA A 145 -1.22 -22.39 18.45
C ALA A 145 -0.39 -23.56 17.85
N THR A 146 -0.96 -24.77 17.77
CA THR A 146 -0.24 -25.98 17.32
C THR A 146 0.01 -26.06 15.80
N ASN A 147 -0.76 -25.32 14.99
CA ASN A 147 -0.65 -25.35 13.52
C ASN A 147 -0.21 -24.00 12.93
N MET A 148 0.38 -23.12 13.76
CA MET A 148 0.69 -21.76 13.33
C MET A 148 1.99 -21.70 12.54
N PRO A 149 1.99 -21.03 11.38
CA PRO A 149 3.22 -20.67 10.67
C PRO A 149 4.21 -19.97 11.61
N GLN A 150 5.51 -20.22 11.45
CA GLN A 150 6.57 -19.66 12.31
C GLN A 150 6.48 -18.11 12.43
N GLN A 151 6.11 -17.42 11.34
CA GLN A 151 5.89 -15.97 11.33
C GLN A 151 4.81 -15.52 12.33
N LEU A 152 3.76 -16.34 12.53
CA LEU A 152 2.73 -16.08 13.53
C LEU A 152 3.24 -16.36 14.95
N LEU A 153 4.06 -17.39 15.16
CA LEU A 153 4.71 -17.63 16.45
C LEU A 153 5.62 -16.47 16.90
N ASP A 154 6.39 -15.92 15.96
CA ASP A 154 7.28 -14.77 16.21
C ASP A 154 6.49 -13.49 16.56
N LEU A 155 5.22 -13.41 16.18
CA LEU A 155 4.33 -12.30 16.54
C LEU A 155 3.83 -12.37 17.99
N PHE A 156 3.67 -13.58 18.54
CA PHE A 156 3.23 -13.78 19.94
C PHE A 156 4.39 -13.70 20.94
N THR A 157 5.61 -13.96 20.48
CA THR A 157 6.83 -13.94 21.29
C THR A 157 7.67 -12.68 21.08
N GLY A 158 7.42 -11.96 19.98
CA GLY A 158 8.08 -10.72 19.62
C GLY A 158 7.49 -9.50 20.32
N GLY A 159 8.31 -8.45 20.43
CA GLY A 159 7.85 -7.12 20.84
C GLY A 159 6.91 -6.48 19.82
N ASP A 160 6.78 -5.16 19.85
CA ASP A 160 5.92 -4.43 18.91
C ASP A 160 6.23 -4.78 17.44
N ALA A 161 5.16 -5.10 16.70
CA ALA A 161 5.24 -5.59 15.33
C ALA A 161 4.53 -4.64 14.36
N VAL A 162 5.08 -4.53 13.16
CA VAL A 162 4.48 -3.82 12.04
C VAL A 162 3.98 -4.84 11.05
N PHE A 163 2.73 -4.71 10.63
CA PHE A 163 2.13 -5.48 9.55
C PHE A 163 1.90 -4.55 8.37
N SER A 164 2.33 -4.97 7.18
CA SER A 164 2.11 -4.21 5.96
C SER A 164 1.88 -5.15 4.80
N GLY A 165 0.96 -4.78 3.91
CA GLY A 165 0.59 -5.57 2.75
C GLY A 165 -0.51 -4.91 1.95
N LEU A 166 -0.67 -5.30 0.69
CA LEU A 166 -1.86 -4.98 -0.07
C LEU A 166 -3.07 -5.76 0.48
N ARG A 167 -4.19 -5.06 0.58
CA ARG A 167 -5.47 -5.53 1.11
C ARG A 167 -6.53 -5.50 0.02
N HIS A 168 -7.38 -6.52 -0.02
CA HIS A 168 -8.57 -6.58 -0.88
C HIS A 168 -9.68 -7.41 -0.23
N ARG A 169 -10.93 -7.03 -0.47
CA ARG A 169 -12.12 -7.78 -0.03
C ARG A 169 -12.58 -8.73 -1.14
N TYR A 170 -12.19 -10.01 -1.03
CA TYR A 170 -12.49 -11.03 -2.04
C TYR A 170 -13.93 -11.56 -1.94
N ASP A 171 -14.56 -11.42 -0.78
CA ASP A 171 -15.90 -11.91 -0.41
C ASP A 171 -17.03 -10.88 -0.64
N ASP A 172 -16.67 -9.60 -0.77
CA ASP A 172 -17.63 -8.53 -1.02
C ASP A 172 -18.08 -8.53 -2.49
N PRO A 173 -19.39 -8.47 -2.80
CA PRO A 173 -19.88 -8.23 -4.16
C PRO A 173 -19.37 -6.93 -4.82
N GLN A 174 -18.60 -6.10 -4.10
CA GLN A 174 -18.02 -4.84 -4.58
C GLN A 174 -19.13 -3.89 -5.07
N PRO A 175 -19.95 -3.33 -4.15
CA PRO A 175 -21.08 -2.47 -4.53
C PRO A 175 -20.63 -1.19 -5.26
N LEU A 176 -19.36 -0.80 -5.10
CA LEU A 176 -18.76 0.36 -5.76
C LEU A 176 -17.70 -0.09 -6.77
N SER A 177 -17.54 0.70 -7.84
CA SER A 177 -16.53 0.40 -8.85
C SER A 177 -15.11 0.46 -8.27
N PRO A 178 -14.15 -0.30 -8.82
CA PRO A 178 -12.74 -0.19 -8.43
C PRO A 178 -12.20 1.25 -8.48
N LEU A 179 -12.68 2.06 -9.44
CA LEU A 179 -12.32 3.48 -9.56
C LEU A 179 -12.84 4.31 -8.40
N THR A 180 -14.07 4.07 -7.95
CA THR A 180 -14.62 4.72 -6.76
C THR A 180 -13.77 4.40 -5.53
N HIS A 181 -13.35 3.14 -5.39
CA HIS A 181 -12.48 2.73 -4.30
C HIS A 181 -11.08 3.34 -4.36
N PHE A 182 -10.54 3.46 -5.57
CA PHE A 182 -9.27 4.14 -5.82
C PHE A 182 -9.32 5.61 -5.41
N ILE A 183 -10.37 6.35 -5.78
CA ILE A 183 -10.50 7.77 -5.45
C ILE A 183 -10.53 7.95 -3.92
N GLY A 184 -11.38 7.20 -3.21
CA GLY A 184 -11.45 7.26 -1.74
C GLY A 184 -10.11 6.89 -1.09
N THR A 185 -9.46 5.85 -1.60
CA THR A 185 -8.12 5.41 -1.14
C THR A 185 -7.05 6.46 -1.38
N LEU A 186 -7.06 7.14 -2.53
CA LEU A 186 -6.09 8.18 -2.84
C LEU A 186 -6.21 9.33 -1.84
N TRP A 187 -7.42 9.83 -1.58
CA TRP A 187 -7.64 10.88 -0.59
C TRP A 187 -7.21 10.45 0.81
N TRP A 188 -7.54 9.23 1.22
CA TRP A 188 -7.08 8.68 2.49
C TRP A 188 -5.55 8.63 2.59
N LYS A 189 -4.87 8.10 1.56
CA LYS A 189 -3.40 8.04 1.51
C LYS A 189 -2.79 9.43 1.58
N LEU A 190 -3.27 10.38 0.77
CA LEU A 190 -2.77 11.75 0.78
C LEU A 190 -2.92 12.41 2.17
N SER A 191 -4.02 12.13 2.88
CA SER A 191 -4.22 12.66 4.23
C SER A 191 -3.21 12.17 5.27
N ILE A 192 -2.53 11.05 5.01
CA ILE A 192 -1.44 10.54 5.86
C ILE A 192 -0.25 11.50 5.85
N ASN A 193 0.00 12.26 4.78
CA ASN A 193 1.14 13.19 4.72
C ASN A 193 0.70 14.66 4.73
N ASP A 194 -0.57 14.94 4.41
CA ASP A 194 -1.13 16.29 4.33
C ASP A 194 -2.43 16.40 5.14
N PRO A 195 -2.39 16.94 6.37
CA PRO A 195 -3.58 17.10 7.20
C PRO A 195 -4.65 18.01 6.58
N THR A 196 -4.29 18.88 5.62
CA THR A 196 -5.25 19.83 5.03
C THR A 196 -6.31 19.14 4.17
N VAL A 197 -6.03 17.93 3.66
CA VAL A 197 -6.97 17.15 2.86
C VAL A 197 -7.79 16.15 3.69
N GLN A 198 -7.54 16.07 5.00
CA GLN A 198 -8.20 15.12 5.89
C GLN A 198 -9.74 15.24 5.91
N PRO A 199 -10.36 16.44 5.95
CA PRO A 199 -11.82 16.54 5.96
C PRO A 199 -12.49 15.88 4.75
N LEU A 200 -11.87 15.98 3.57
CA LEU A 200 -12.38 15.35 2.35
C LEU A 200 -12.14 13.83 2.36
N ALA A 201 -10.98 13.39 2.83
CA ALA A 201 -10.68 11.98 3.03
C ALA A 201 -11.67 11.31 3.99
N ASP A 202 -12.03 11.98 5.09
CA ASP A 202 -13.05 11.51 6.02
C ASP A 202 -14.44 11.46 5.38
N GLY A 203 -14.79 12.46 4.55
CA GLY A 203 -16.03 12.43 3.77
C GLY A 203 -16.14 11.21 2.85
N PHE A 204 -15.07 10.87 2.13
CA PHE A 204 -15.00 9.65 1.30
C PHE A 204 -15.06 8.36 2.14
N ARG A 205 -14.46 8.37 3.34
CA ARG A 205 -14.52 7.21 4.25
C ARG A 205 -15.94 6.92 4.71
N LEU A 206 -16.76 7.96 4.95
CA LEU A 206 -18.16 7.80 5.35
C LEU A 206 -19.06 7.23 4.25
N THR A 207 -18.62 7.25 2.98
CA THR A 207 -19.36 6.72 1.83
C THR A 207 -18.90 5.31 1.42
N ASP A 208 -18.16 4.62 2.27
CA ASP A 208 -17.60 3.26 2.05
C ASP A 208 -16.70 3.16 0.80
N THR A 209 -16.17 4.30 0.33
CA THR A 209 -15.22 4.32 -0.80
C THR A 209 -13.83 3.86 -0.38
N TYR A 210 -13.51 3.84 0.91
CA TYR A 210 -12.30 3.23 1.43
C TYR A 210 -12.63 1.86 2.05
N PRO A 211 -12.05 0.74 1.56
CA PRO A 211 -12.46 -0.59 2.02
C PRO A 211 -12.15 -0.79 3.51
N SER A 212 -13.18 -0.90 4.34
CA SER A 212 -13.05 -1.32 5.74
C SER A 212 -12.92 -2.85 5.81
N GLY A 213 -11.68 -3.34 5.82
CA GLY A 213 -11.38 -4.78 5.97
C GLY A 213 -11.01 -5.48 4.67
N GLY A 214 -11.01 -6.81 4.72
CA GLY A 214 -10.50 -7.66 3.64
C GLY A 214 -9.23 -8.40 4.01
N GLU A 215 -8.86 -9.35 3.15
CA GLU A 215 -7.65 -10.15 3.33
C GLU A 215 -6.42 -9.30 3.07
N LEU A 216 -5.39 -9.50 3.90
CA LEU A 216 -4.13 -8.77 3.86
C LEU A 216 -2.99 -9.72 3.49
N ALA A 217 -2.24 -9.37 2.46
CA ALA A 217 -0.95 -9.95 2.10
C ALA A 217 0.12 -9.58 3.14
N PHE A 218 0.04 -10.08 4.38
CA PHE A 218 0.87 -9.51 5.45
C PHE A 218 2.26 -10.13 5.50
N LYS A 219 3.27 -9.26 5.41
CA LYS A 219 4.59 -9.48 6.02
C LYS A 219 4.63 -8.72 7.34
N ASN A 220 5.40 -9.24 8.29
CA ASN A 220 5.64 -8.58 9.57
C ASN A 220 7.11 -8.14 9.72
N TRP A 221 7.31 -7.03 10.43
CA TRP A 221 8.61 -6.50 10.82
C TRP A 221 8.61 -6.16 12.30
N LYS A 222 9.78 -6.21 12.95
CA LYS A 222 9.95 -5.66 14.29
C LYS A 222 9.95 -4.14 14.21
N LEU A 223 9.15 -3.46 15.03
CA LEU A 223 9.06 -2.00 15.02
C LEU A 223 10.41 -1.30 15.28
N SER A 224 11.25 -1.88 16.14
CA SER A 224 12.59 -1.35 16.43
C SER A 224 13.55 -1.40 15.23
N GLY A 225 13.29 -2.29 14.25
CA GLY A 225 14.10 -2.44 13.04
C GLY A 225 13.62 -1.59 11.86
N THR A 226 12.43 -0.98 11.92
CA THR A 226 11.86 -0.28 10.76
C THR A 226 12.38 1.15 10.57
N CYS A 227 13.03 1.74 11.57
CA CYS A 227 13.48 3.14 11.59
C CYS A 227 15.00 3.35 11.64
N GLN A 228 15.81 2.35 11.30
CA GLN A 228 17.27 2.54 11.34
C GLN A 228 17.72 3.46 10.18
N PRO A 229 18.43 4.57 10.47
CA PRO A 229 19.06 5.36 9.41
C PRO A 229 20.13 4.51 8.72
N GLU A 230 20.16 4.57 7.39
CA GLU A 230 21.26 4.04 6.57
C GLU A 230 22.53 4.89 6.73
#